data_AF-A0A921QUT0-F1
#
_entry.id   AF-A0A921QUT0-F1
#
_cell.length_a   1.000
_cell.length_b   1.000
_cell.length_c   1.000
_cell.angle_alpha   90.00
_cell.angle_beta   90.00
_cell.angle_gamma   90.00
#
_symmetry.space_group_name_H-M   'P 1'
#
loop_
_entity.id
_entity.type
_entity.pdbx_description
1 polymer ?
#
loop_
_entity_poly.entity_id
_entity_poly.type
_entity_poly.pdbx_seq_one_letter_code
_entity_poly.pdbx_strand_id
1 'polypeptide(L)'
;MSMLEFSWDNKYAGLQVLLSKAVLAHGGGGGEYADTLRQYQAKAEFFLCACLQKNGGHNMKLTPGGLLHVDEWNNMQYVSSASFLLTVYADYLSASRGALRCPEGEVKPGEMVRFARSQADYVLGKNPRGMSYMVGYGSYFPTHVHHRGASIPSVHAMGSVVGCMDGFDRFFNSKGADPNVLQGAVVGGPDANDGFVDDRCNYQQAEPTLAGNAPICGVFARLASEPADASDNNRPVPSYSPPHDSSPSKGSPLEFVHTVSNSWTTNGVEYYRHVVTAKNTCGHPITYLKLHVKGLSGPIYGVSAATAKEKDTYELPAWLTSLAAGEQLTIVYIQGGPAAKFSVVSYKTA
;
A
#
# COMPACT_ATOMS: atom_id res chain seq x y z
N MET A 1 -9.30 7.54 29.18
CA MET A 1 -8.93 6.30 28.48
C MET A 1 -7.89 6.63 27.42
N SER A 2 -6.80 5.87 27.36
CA SER A 2 -5.84 5.92 26.25
C SER A 2 -6.38 5.07 25.11
N MET A 3 -6.25 5.55 23.87
CA MET A 3 -6.85 4.92 22.69
C MET A 3 -5.77 4.37 21.77
N LEU A 4 -6.11 3.31 21.05
CA LEU A 4 -5.29 2.74 19.97
C LEU A 4 -5.97 2.87 18.60
N GLU A 5 -6.97 3.75 18.50
CA GLU A 5 -7.68 4.03 17.24
C GLU A 5 -8.10 5.51 17.12
N PHE A 6 -8.23 5.95 15.87
CA PHE A 6 -8.92 7.16 15.46
C PHE A 6 -9.75 6.81 14.22
N SER A 7 -11.07 6.97 14.29
CA SER A 7 -12.00 6.46 13.27
C SER A 7 -13.21 7.38 13.10
N TRP A 8 -14.16 6.99 12.25
CA TRP A 8 -15.42 7.73 12.06
C TRP A 8 -16.34 7.71 13.29
N ASP A 9 -16.14 6.77 14.22
CA ASP A 9 -16.88 6.69 15.48
C ASP A 9 -16.07 7.29 16.63
N ASN A 10 -14.81 6.87 16.78
CA ASN A 10 -13.95 7.29 17.89
C ASN A 10 -13.07 8.49 17.55
N LYS A 11 -13.36 9.65 18.16
CA LYS A 11 -12.66 10.92 17.92
C LYS A 11 -11.64 11.32 19.00
N TYR A 12 -11.46 10.51 20.03
CA TYR A 12 -10.69 10.91 21.20
C TYR A 12 -9.21 11.21 20.87
N ALA A 13 -8.56 10.35 20.08
CA ALA A 13 -7.16 10.57 19.68
C ALA A 13 -6.98 11.87 18.88
N GLY A 14 -7.89 12.17 17.95
CA GLY A 14 -7.88 13.42 17.19
C GLY A 14 -8.06 14.66 18.07
N LEU A 15 -9.00 14.61 19.02
CA LEU A 15 -9.20 15.70 19.99
C LEU A 15 -7.95 15.90 20.88
N GLN A 16 -7.35 14.82 21.35
CA GLN A 16 -6.15 14.85 22.19
C GLN A 16 -4.96 15.48 21.45
N VAL A 17 -4.74 15.08 20.19
CA VAL A 17 -3.72 15.69 19.31
C VAL A 17 -4.01 17.16 19.11
N LEU A 18 -5.25 17.54 18.78
CA LEU A 18 -5.63 18.93 18.56
C LEU A 18 -5.36 19.81 19.79
N LEU A 19 -5.77 19.35 20.98
CA LEU A 19 -5.59 20.10 22.23
C LEU A 19 -4.10 20.20 22.65
N SER A 20 -3.26 19.26 22.21
CA SER A 20 -1.81 19.31 22.47
C SER A 20 -1.17 20.54 21.84
N LYS A 21 -1.73 21.08 20.75
CA LYS A 21 -1.28 22.34 20.14
C LYS A 21 -1.27 23.49 21.14
N ALA A 22 -2.29 23.59 21.99
CA ALA A 22 -2.38 24.67 22.98
C ALA A 22 -1.25 24.59 24.02
N VAL A 23 -0.88 23.37 24.43
CA VAL A 23 0.23 23.16 25.37
C VAL A 23 1.57 23.51 24.73
N LEU A 24 1.79 23.05 23.49
CA LEU A 24 3.04 23.24 22.76
C LEU A 24 3.25 24.69 22.29
N ALA A 25 2.20 25.39 21.87
CA ALA A 25 2.29 26.77 21.36
C ALA A 25 2.43 27.81 22.48
N HIS A 26 1.88 27.55 23.67
CA HIS A 26 1.89 28.48 24.81
C HIS A 26 2.88 28.08 25.92
N GLY A 27 3.90 27.29 25.61
CA GLY A 27 4.99 27.00 26.54
C GLY A 27 4.58 26.25 27.80
N GLY A 28 3.54 25.41 27.75
CA GLY A 28 3.23 24.50 28.87
C GLY A 28 2.18 24.99 29.87
N GLY A 29 1.21 25.81 29.46
CA GLY A 29 -0.05 25.97 30.19
C GLY A 29 -0.04 27.03 31.29
N GLY A 30 -0.08 28.31 30.89
CA GLY A 30 -0.54 29.38 31.76
C GLY A 30 -2.06 29.49 31.66
N GLY A 31 -2.79 28.88 32.60
CA GLY A 31 -4.26 28.97 32.65
C GLY A 31 -4.91 27.91 33.53
N GLU A 32 -6.18 28.10 33.84
CA GLU A 32 -6.99 27.25 34.75
C GLU A 32 -7.01 25.77 34.34
N TYR A 33 -6.86 25.46 33.04
CA TYR A 33 -6.97 24.10 32.49
C TYR A 33 -5.63 23.43 32.15
N ALA A 34 -4.50 23.98 32.63
CA ALA A 34 -3.17 23.50 32.25
C ALA A 34 -2.96 22.00 32.53
N ASP A 35 -3.41 21.51 33.68
CA ASP A 35 -3.27 20.09 34.05
C ASP A 35 -4.13 19.18 33.18
N THR A 36 -5.35 19.61 32.85
CA THR A 36 -6.23 18.87 31.95
C THR A 36 -5.64 18.78 30.54
N LEU A 37 -5.08 19.87 30.03
CA LEU A 37 -4.42 19.89 28.72
C LEU A 37 -3.17 19.01 28.69
N ARG A 38 -2.35 19.00 29.76
CA ARG A 38 -1.22 18.08 29.90
C ARG A 38 -1.66 16.61 29.88
N GLN A 39 -2.79 16.28 30.51
CA GLN A 39 -3.35 14.92 30.45
C GLN A 39 -3.83 14.54 29.05
N TYR A 40 -4.40 15.48 28.28
CA TYR A 40 -4.74 15.23 26.88
C TYR A 40 -3.50 15.04 26.01
N GLN A 41 -2.45 15.83 26.24
CA GLN A 41 -1.17 15.65 25.57
C GLN A 41 -0.58 14.27 25.85
N ALA A 42 -0.53 13.83 27.12
CA ALA A 42 -0.03 12.50 27.47
C ALA A 42 -0.81 11.36 26.76
N LYS A 43 -2.12 11.52 26.58
CA LYS A 43 -2.94 10.53 25.85
C LYS A 43 -2.70 10.58 24.33
N ALA A 44 -2.48 11.76 23.76
CA ALA A 44 -2.05 11.90 22.37
C ALA A 44 -0.70 11.23 22.14
N GLU A 45 0.28 11.50 23.01
CA GLU A 45 1.62 10.92 22.93
C GLU A 45 1.58 9.40 23.07
N PHE A 46 0.75 8.84 23.97
CA PHE A 46 0.52 7.40 24.04
C PHE A 46 0.06 6.80 22.69
N PHE A 47 -0.96 7.40 22.06
CA PHE A 47 -1.45 6.93 20.76
C PHE A 47 -0.37 6.99 19.68
N LEU A 48 0.37 8.11 19.60
CA LEU A 48 1.40 8.32 18.58
C LEU A 48 2.59 7.37 18.80
N CYS A 49 3.02 7.17 20.04
CA CYS A 49 4.06 6.19 20.38
C CYS A 49 3.62 4.76 20.04
N ALA A 50 2.34 4.44 20.21
CA ALA A 50 1.80 3.13 19.84
C ALA A 50 1.82 2.90 18.33
N CYS A 51 1.52 3.92 17.51
CA CYS A 51 1.69 3.84 16.05
C CYS A 51 3.14 3.51 15.68
N LEU A 52 4.08 4.23 16.31
CA LEU A 52 5.51 4.21 16.00
C LEU A 52 6.27 3.00 16.56
N GLN A 53 5.56 2.03 17.15
CA GLN A 53 6.15 0.86 17.79
C GLN A 53 7.11 1.19 18.93
N LYS A 54 6.83 2.26 19.70
CA LYS A 54 7.73 2.77 20.75
C LYS A 54 7.06 2.88 22.13
N ASN A 55 5.92 2.22 22.33
CA ASN A 55 5.07 2.36 23.51
C ASN A 55 5.28 1.28 24.58
N GLY A 56 6.47 0.68 24.65
CA GLY A 56 6.83 -0.25 25.72
C GLY A 56 5.91 -1.48 25.74
N GLY A 57 5.64 -2.05 24.57
CA GLY A 57 4.76 -3.21 24.39
C GLY A 57 3.29 -2.90 24.15
N HIS A 58 2.83 -1.65 24.31
CA HIS A 58 1.45 -1.23 24.04
C HIS A 58 1.30 -0.65 22.62
N ASN A 59 1.86 -1.35 21.64
CA ASN A 59 1.94 -0.89 20.25
C ASN A 59 0.72 -1.34 19.44
N MET A 60 0.37 -0.58 18.40
CA MET A 60 -0.56 -1.04 17.38
C MET A 60 0.07 -2.20 16.60
N LYS A 61 -0.74 -3.15 16.13
CA LYS A 61 -0.20 -4.26 15.34
C LYS A 61 0.30 -3.73 14.00
N LEU A 62 1.33 -4.37 13.48
CA LEU A 62 1.78 -4.22 12.10
C LEU A 62 1.56 -5.55 11.37
N THR A 63 1.15 -5.46 10.10
CA THR A 63 1.24 -6.59 9.18
C THR A 63 2.71 -6.94 8.94
N PRO A 64 3.04 -8.16 8.47
CA PRO A 64 4.40 -8.51 8.04
C PRO A 64 5.03 -7.53 7.04
N GLY A 65 4.22 -6.88 6.20
CA GLY A 65 4.60 -5.85 5.23
C GLY A 65 4.69 -4.43 5.80
N GLY A 66 4.40 -4.23 7.09
CA GLY A 66 4.60 -2.96 7.79
C GLY A 66 3.42 -1.98 7.77
N LEU A 67 2.21 -2.44 7.45
CA LEU A 67 0.98 -1.64 7.56
C LEU A 67 0.44 -1.67 8.99
N LEU A 68 -0.01 -0.53 9.53
CA LEU A 68 -0.79 -0.51 10.76
C LEU A 68 -2.06 -1.35 10.61
N HIS A 69 -2.33 -2.26 11.54
CA HIS A 69 -3.50 -3.13 11.52
C HIS A 69 -4.29 -3.02 12.82
N VAL A 70 -5.51 -2.51 12.73
CA VAL A 70 -6.40 -2.28 13.88
C VAL A 70 -7.63 -3.18 13.82
N ASP A 71 -8.26 -3.30 12.66
CA ASP A 71 -9.47 -4.09 12.44
C ASP A 71 -9.41 -4.82 11.10
N GLU A 72 -10.13 -5.93 10.96
CA GLU A 72 -10.22 -6.67 9.69
C GLU A 72 -11.12 -5.97 8.66
N TRP A 73 -12.09 -5.17 9.12
CA TRP A 73 -13.00 -4.47 8.24
C TRP A 73 -12.49 -3.05 7.96
N ASN A 74 -12.11 -2.83 6.70
CA ASN A 74 -11.76 -1.51 6.19
C ASN A 74 -10.64 -0.84 7.02
N ASN A 75 -9.57 -1.60 7.25
CA ASN A 75 -8.42 -1.21 8.06
C ASN A 75 -7.79 0.12 7.61
N MET A 76 -7.86 0.45 6.31
CA MET A 76 -7.30 1.68 5.75
C MET A 76 -7.85 2.97 6.37
N GLN A 77 -9.02 2.95 7.02
CA GLN A 77 -9.50 4.09 7.81
C GLN A 77 -8.58 4.41 9.00
N TYR A 78 -8.06 3.39 9.67
CA TYR A 78 -7.19 3.55 10.83
C TYR A 78 -5.78 3.92 10.41
N VAL A 79 -5.27 3.29 9.35
CA VAL A 79 -3.98 3.62 8.72
C VAL A 79 -3.93 5.10 8.34
N SER A 80 -4.95 5.55 7.60
CA SER A 80 -5.04 6.93 7.09
C SER A 80 -5.16 7.92 8.24
N SER A 81 -6.02 7.64 9.21
CA SER A 81 -6.28 8.48 10.37
C SER A 81 -5.06 8.60 11.29
N ALA A 82 -4.37 7.49 11.58
CA ALA A 82 -3.15 7.47 12.39
C ALA A 82 -2.02 8.23 11.69
N SER A 83 -1.83 8.00 10.38
CA SER A 83 -0.83 8.71 9.57
C SER A 83 -1.09 10.21 9.54
N PHE A 84 -2.36 10.61 9.41
CA PHE A 84 -2.76 12.02 9.48
C PHE A 84 -2.38 12.64 10.84
N LEU A 85 -2.75 12.00 11.95
CA LEU A 85 -2.42 12.51 13.28
C LEU A 85 -0.91 12.57 13.55
N LEU A 86 -0.14 11.61 13.04
CA LEU A 86 1.33 11.64 13.10
C LEU A 86 1.89 12.88 12.39
N THR A 87 1.40 13.18 11.18
CA THR A 87 1.86 14.36 10.43
C THR A 87 1.50 15.67 11.12
N VAL A 88 0.27 15.79 11.62
CA VAL A 88 -0.20 16.99 12.35
C VAL A 88 0.63 17.22 13.61
N TYR A 89 0.86 16.17 14.41
CA TYR A 89 1.62 16.32 15.64
C TYR A 89 3.11 16.59 15.38
N ALA A 90 3.68 16.01 14.32
CA ALA A 90 5.04 16.34 13.88
C ALA A 90 5.21 17.83 13.55
N ASP A 91 4.20 18.44 12.92
CA ASP A 91 4.22 19.88 12.64
C ASP A 91 4.12 20.72 13.93
N TYR A 92 3.32 20.30 14.90
CA TYR A 92 3.25 20.97 16.21
C TYR A 92 4.61 20.94 16.92
N LEU A 93 5.26 19.78 16.96
CA LEU A 93 6.59 19.62 17.55
C LEU A 93 7.65 20.41 16.79
N SER A 94 7.59 20.44 15.46
CA SER A 94 8.52 21.22 14.63
C SER A 94 8.40 22.71 14.95
N ALA A 95 7.17 23.23 15.05
CA ALA A 95 6.92 24.62 15.40
C ALA A 95 7.39 24.97 16.83
N SER A 96 7.23 24.04 17.78
CA SER A 96 7.67 24.24 19.17
C SER A 96 9.12 23.85 19.44
N ARG A 97 9.87 23.39 18.42
CA ARG A 97 11.23 22.82 18.54
C ARG A 97 11.32 21.68 19.56
N GLY A 98 10.26 20.88 19.67
CA GLY A 98 10.15 19.75 20.58
C GLY A 98 10.39 18.41 19.91
N ALA A 99 10.23 17.36 20.70
CA ALA A 99 10.25 15.97 20.25
C ALA A 99 9.20 15.14 21.01
N LEU A 100 8.74 14.05 20.40
CA LEU A 100 7.80 13.13 21.03
C LEU A 100 8.54 12.24 22.02
N ARG A 101 8.04 12.14 23.25
CA ARG A 101 8.64 11.30 24.29
C ARG A 101 7.91 9.97 24.38
N CYS A 102 8.55 8.91 23.89
CA CYS A 102 8.01 7.56 24.01
C CYS A 102 8.78 6.73 25.06
N PRO A 103 8.16 5.69 25.63
CA PRO A 103 8.84 4.74 26.52
C PRO A 103 10.14 4.17 25.94
N GLU A 104 10.20 3.93 24.63
CA GLU A 104 11.37 3.37 23.93
C GLU A 104 12.27 4.44 23.28
N GLY A 105 12.23 5.66 23.82
CA GLY A 105 13.10 6.77 23.44
C GLY A 105 12.38 7.93 22.75
N GLU A 106 13.13 9.01 22.60
CA GLU A 106 12.65 10.23 21.95
C GLU A 106 12.52 10.03 20.43
N VAL A 107 11.46 10.59 19.84
CA VAL A 107 11.18 10.54 18.40
C VAL A 107 11.13 11.95 17.84
N LYS A 108 11.97 12.24 16.85
CA LYS A 108 11.97 13.56 16.19
C LYS A 108 10.82 13.69 15.19
N PRO A 109 10.36 14.92 14.89
CA PRO A 109 9.28 15.14 13.92
C PRO A 109 9.50 14.46 12.56
N GLY A 110 10.72 14.51 12.03
CA GLY A 110 11.05 13.86 10.76
C GLY A 110 10.92 12.33 10.78
N GLU A 111 11.03 11.68 11.94
CA GLU A 111 10.79 10.23 12.05
C GLU A 111 9.29 9.90 12.02
N MET A 112 8.47 10.76 12.63
CA MET A 112 7.01 10.64 12.59
C MET A 112 6.51 10.79 11.15
N VAL A 113 7.01 11.78 10.41
CA VAL A 113 6.65 11.98 9.00
C VAL A 113 7.16 10.83 8.12
N ARG A 114 8.37 10.30 8.37
CA ARG A 114 8.88 9.11 7.67
C ARG A 114 7.99 7.88 7.86
N PHE A 115 7.47 7.66 9.06
CA PHE A 115 6.52 6.57 9.29
C PHE A 115 5.18 6.82 8.60
N ALA A 116 4.62 8.03 8.69
CA ALA A 116 3.40 8.37 7.96
C ALA A 116 3.57 8.21 6.43
N ARG A 117 4.74 8.57 5.89
CA ARG A 117 5.12 8.31 4.49
C ARG A 117 5.18 6.82 4.18
N SER A 118 5.70 5.97 5.08
CA SER A 118 5.72 4.52 4.81
C SER A 118 4.31 3.93 4.72
N GLN A 119 3.36 4.44 5.51
CA GLN A 119 1.95 4.03 5.41
C GLN A 119 1.32 4.52 4.09
N ALA A 120 1.58 5.77 3.70
CA ALA A 120 1.14 6.32 2.41
C ALA A 120 1.74 5.56 1.22
N ASP A 121 3.04 5.27 1.25
CA ASP A 121 3.72 4.47 0.24
C ASP A 121 3.13 3.05 0.17
N TYR A 122 2.81 2.44 1.32
CA TYR A 122 2.14 1.14 1.36
C TYR A 122 0.78 1.20 0.65
N VAL A 123 -0.05 2.21 0.94
CA VAL A 123 -1.33 2.43 0.24
C VAL A 123 -1.13 2.57 -1.27
N LEU A 124 -0.07 3.25 -1.70
CA LEU A 124 0.23 3.52 -3.11
C LEU A 124 1.00 2.40 -3.83
N GLY A 125 1.24 1.25 -3.19
CA GLY A 125 1.82 0.06 -3.83
C GLY A 125 3.17 -0.40 -3.31
N LYS A 126 3.76 0.27 -2.31
CA LYS A 126 4.96 -0.20 -1.60
C LYS A 126 4.59 -1.21 -0.51
N ASN A 127 3.92 -2.27 -0.92
CA ASN A 127 3.46 -3.35 -0.07
C ASN A 127 3.82 -4.71 -0.68
N PRO A 128 3.56 -5.82 0.05
CA PRO A 128 3.94 -7.11 -0.47
C PRO A 128 3.32 -7.46 -1.83
N ARG A 129 2.11 -6.97 -2.11
CA ARG A 129 1.43 -7.23 -3.38
C ARG A 129 1.89 -6.36 -4.53
N GLY A 130 2.65 -5.29 -4.26
CA GLY A 130 2.95 -4.28 -5.27
C GLY A 130 1.70 -3.57 -5.81
N MET A 131 0.55 -3.70 -5.13
CA MET A 131 -0.76 -3.22 -5.57
C MET A 131 -1.06 -1.89 -4.90
N SER A 132 -1.40 -0.87 -5.67
CA SER A 132 -2.00 0.34 -5.12
C SER A 132 -3.38 0.02 -4.58
N TYR A 133 -3.62 0.23 -3.28
CA TYR A 133 -4.95 0.18 -2.68
C TYR A 133 -5.76 1.46 -2.95
N MET A 134 -5.17 2.43 -3.66
CA MET A 134 -5.89 3.54 -4.26
C MET A 134 -6.24 3.23 -5.71
N VAL A 135 -7.54 3.11 -5.97
CA VAL A 135 -8.12 2.78 -7.27
C VAL A 135 -7.72 3.83 -8.32
N GLY A 136 -7.23 3.36 -9.48
CA GLY A 136 -6.78 4.21 -10.58
C GLY A 136 -5.41 4.85 -10.38
N TYR A 137 -4.66 4.52 -9.31
CA TYR A 137 -3.29 4.97 -9.11
C TYR A 137 -2.28 3.86 -9.45
N GLY A 138 -1.29 4.18 -10.28
CA GLY A 138 -0.30 3.21 -10.77
C GLY A 138 -0.88 2.22 -11.79
N SER A 139 -0.10 1.21 -12.15
CA SER A 139 -0.47 0.21 -13.17
C SER A 139 -1.15 -1.04 -12.60
N TYR A 140 -1.24 -1.17 -11.27
CA TYR A 140 -1.81 -2.34 -10.60
C TYR A 140 -2.61 -1.92 -9.35
N PHE A 141 -3.93 -1.98 -9.44
CA PHE A 141 -4.88 -1.55 -8.41
C PHE A 141 -6.15 -2.44 -8.45
N PRO A 142 -6.98 -2.46 -7.38
CA PRO A 142 -8.24 -3.21 -7.34
C PRO A 142 -9.20 -2.83 -8.47
N THR A 143 -9.76 -3.84 -9.14
CA THR A 143 -10.69 -3.68 -10.26
C THR A 143 -12.09 -4.24 -9.97
N HIS A 144 -12.31 -4.81 -8.78
CA HIS A 144 -13.57 -5.38 -8.33
C HIS A 144 -13.98 -4.77 -6.99
N VAL A 145 -14.12 -3.45 -6.97
CA VAL A 145 -14.40 -2.65 -5.78
C VAL A 145 -15.86 -2.85 -5.36
N HIS A 146 -16.12 -2.95 -4.04
CA HIS A 146 -17.48 -3.04 -3.50
C HIS A 146 -18.20 -1.68 -3.60
N HIS A 147 -18.51 -1.23 -4.82
CA HIS A 147 -19.14 0.07 -5.06
C HIS A 147 -20.10 0.02 -6.24
N ARG A 148 -21.39 0.30 -6.01
CA ARG A 148 -22.45 0.22 -7.04
C ARG A 148 -22.17 1.10 -8.26
N GLY A 149 -21.72 2.33 -8.02
CA GLY A 149 -21.36 3.24 -9.10
C GLY A 149 -20.12 2.82 -9.90
N ALA A 150 -19.27 1.95 -9.34
CA ALA A 150 -18.12 1.39 -10.05
C ALA A 150 -18.56 0.18 -10.89
N SER A 151 -19.33 -0.73 -10.29
CA SER A 151 -19.72 -2.02 -10.87
C SER A 151 -20.84 -1.95 -11.92
N ILE A 152 -21.72 -0.94 -11.86
CA ILE A 152 -22.83 -0.78 -12.79
C ILE A 152 -22.41 0.17 -13.92
N PRO A 153 -22.46 -0.25 -15.21
CA PRO A 153 -22.13 0.64 -16.32
C PRO A 153 -23.00 1.89 -16.32
N SER A 154 -22.47 3.02 -16.80
CA SER A 154 -23.24 4.25 -16.86
C SER A 154 -24.49 4.13 -17.75
N VAL A 155 -25.52 4.93 -17.47
CA VAL A 155 -26.73 5.02 -18.32
C VAL A 155 -26.39 5.40 -19.76
N HIS A 156 -25.32 6.17 -19.97
CA HIS A 156 -24.84 6.54 -21.30
C HIS A 156 -24.22 5.36 -22.06
N ALA A 157 -23.55 4.44 -21.35
CA ALA A 157 -22.96 3.25 -21.95
C ALA A 157 -24.00 2.18 -22.30
N MET A 158 -25.06 2.03 -21.48
CA MET A 158 -26.10 1.02 -21.69
C MET A 158 -27.34 1.51 -22.42
N GLY A 159 -27.53 2.82 -22.58
CA GLY A 159 -28.75 3.40 -23.14
C GLY A 159 -30.03 3.08 -22.35
N SER A 160 -29.90 2.63 -21.10
CA SER A 160 -31.01 2.17 -20.26
C SER A 160 -30.69 2.36 -18.78
N VAL A 161 -31.74 2.56 -17.97
CA VAL A 161 -31.64 2.66 -16.51
C VAL A 161 -31.56 1.25 -15.92
N VAL A 162 -30.70 1.06 -14.92
CA VAL A 162 -30.59 -0.19 -14.16
C VAL A 162 -31.51 -0.12 -12.95
N GLY A 163 -32.41 -1.10 -12.81
CA GLY A 163 -33.26 -1.23 -11.63
C GLY A 163 -32.47 -1.58 -10.37
N CYS A 164 -33.07 -1.35 -9.20
CA CYS A 164 -32.41 -1.61 -7.91
C CYS A 164 -31.97 -3.08 -7.76
N MET A 165 -32.85 -4.02 -8.08
CA MET A 165 -32.55 -5.46 -8.03
C MET A 165 -31.62 -5.89 -9.17
N ASP A 166 -31.77 -5.32 -10.36
CA ASP A 166 -30.88 -5.59 -11.51
C ASP A 166 -29.41 -5.30 -11.18
N GLY A 167 -29.15 -4.27 -10.38
CA GLY A 167 -27.82 -3.95 -9.85
C GLY A 167 -27.17 -5.14 -9.14
N PHE A 168 -27.93 -5.79 -8.26
CA PHE A 168 -27.48 -6.95 -7.51
C PHE A 168 -27.42 -8.21 -8.38
N ASP A 169 -28.48 -8.49 -9.14
CA ASP A 169 -28.61 -9.73 -9.90
C ASP A 169 -27.60 -9.82 -11.05
N ARG A 170 -27.26 -8.69 -11.67
CA ARG A 170 -26.44 -8.66 -12.89
C ARG A 170 -25.01 -8.22 -12.66
N PHE A 171 -24.78 -7.23 -11.79
CA PHE A 171 -23.49 -6.54 -11.70
C PHE A 171 -22.69 -6.89 -10.44
N PHE A 172 -23.35 -7.05 -9.30
CA PHE A 172 -22.68 -7.37 -8.04
C PHE A 172 -21.84 -8.65 -8.12
N ASN A 173 -22.41 -9.74 -8.64
CA ASN A 173 -21.72 -11.03 -8.80
C ASN A 173 -21.00 -11.19 -10.15
N SER A 174 -20.92 -10.14 -10.97
CA SER A 174 -20.28 -10.21 -12.27
C SER A 174 -18.78 -10.52 -12.13
N LYS A 175 -18.22 -11.29 -13.08
CA LYS A 175 -16.80 -11.69 -13.07
C LYS A 175 -15.87 -10.71 -13.78
N GLY A 176 -16.42 -9.76 -14.54
CA GLY A 176 -15.65 -8.72 -15.19
C GLY A 176 -15.24 -7.63 -14.19
N ALA A 177 -14.22 -6.87 -14.56
CA ALA A 177 -13.79 -5.67 -13.84
C ALA A 177 -14.91 -4.60 -13.81
N ASP A 178 -14.80 -3.67 -12.87
CA ASP A 178 -15.70 -2.53 -12.75
C ASP A 178 -15.68 -1.68 -14.03
N PRO A 179 -16.83 -1.44 -14.67
CA PRO A 179 -16.90 -0.63 -15.89
C PRO A 179 -16.54 0.85 -15.66
N ASN A 180 -16.67 1.35 -14.43
CA ASN A 180 -16.27 2.71 -14.09
C ASN A 180 -15.15 2.68 -13.04
N VAL A 181 -13.99 3.23 -13.39
CA VAL A 181 -12.86 3.36 -12.46
C VAL A 181 -13.18 4.43 -11.41
N LEU A 182 -13.26 4.02 -10.15
CA LEU A 182 -13.52 4.93 -9.03
C LEU A 182 -12.23 5.65 -8.61
N GLN A 183 -11.76 6.56 -9.46
CA GLN A 183 -10.45 7.23 -9.34
C GLN A 183 -10.23 7.84 -7.94
N GLY A 184 -9.11 7.47 -7.31
CA GLY A 184 -8.68 8.00 -6.02
C GLY A 184 -9.35 7.36 -4.81
N ALA A 185 -10.30 6.45 -4.99
CA ALA A 185 -10.90 5.72 -3.88
C ALA A 185 -9.87 4.79 -3.21
N VAL A 186 -9.77 4.84 -1.89
CA VAL A 186 -8.92 3.93 -1.12
C VAL A 186 -9.81 2.83 -0.58
N VAL A 187 -9.56 1.60 -1.01
CA VAL A 187 -10.30 0.41 -0.53
C VAL A 187 -9.89 0.06 0.91
N GLY A 188 -10.65 -0.82 1.55
CA GLY A 188 -10.41 -1.28 2.91
C GLY A 188 -9.02 -1.86 3.19
N GLY A 189 -8.32 -2.36 2.16
CA GLY A 189 -6.94 -2.82 2.25
C GLY A 189 -6.82 -4.31 2.61
N PRO A 190 -5.59 -4.80 2.84
CA PRO A 190 -5.36 -6.21 3.10
C PRO A 190 -5.74 -6.63 4.53
N ASP A 191 -5.78 -7.94 4.76
CA ASP A 191 -5.84 -8.55 6.09
C ASP A 191 -4.54 -8.39 6.90
N ALA A 192 -4.55 -8.89 8.13
CA ALA A 192 -3.41 -8.84 9.05
C ALA A 192 -2.10 -9.46 8.52
N ASN A 193 -2.15 -10.25 7.45
CA ASN A 193 -1.02 -10.95 6.84
C ASN A 193 -0.70 -10.42 5.42
N ASP A 194 -1.13 -9.19 5.10
CA ASP A 194 -0.95 -8.55 3.78
C ASP A 194 -1.70 -9.26 2.63
N GLY A 195 -2.67 -10.11 2.96
CA GLY A 195 -3.55 -10.78 2.01
C GLY A 195 -4.65 -9.86 1.51
N PHE A 196 -4.83 -9.78 0.19
CA PHE A 196 -5.92 -9.02 -0.43
C PHE A 196 -6.58 -9.82 -1.54
N VAL A 197 -7.91 -9.92 -1.51
CA VAL A 197 -8.73 -10.54 -2.55
C VAL A 197 -9.55 -9.45 -3.25
N ASP A 198 -9.23 -9.19 -4.52
CA ASP A 198 -9.94 -8.25 -5.39
C ASP A 198 -11.27 -8.87 -5.86
N ASP A 199 -12.27 -8.85 -4.97
CA ASP A 199 -13.61 -9.38 -5.22
C ASP A 199 -14.65 -8.44 -4.60
N ARG A 200 -15.70 -8.11 -5.37
CA ARG A 200 -16.79 -7.24 -4.89
C ARG A 200 -17.49 -7.80 -3.66
N CYS A 201 -17.56 -9.11 -3.51
CA CYS A 201 -18.18 -9.74 -2.34
C CYS A 201 -17.30 -9.61 -1.09
N ASN A 202 -16.01 -9.32 -1.24
CA ASN A 202 -15.09 -9.08 -0.14
C ASN A 202 -15.17 -7.62 0.33
N TYR A 203 -16.35 -7.21 0.82
CA TYR A 203 -16.60 -5.84 1.28
C TYR A 203 -15.68 -5.41 2.42
N GLN A 204 -15.12 -6.35 3.21
CA GLN A 204 -14.18 -6.01 4.28
C GLN A 204 -12.90 -5.34 3.73
N GLN A 205 -12.40 -5.82 2.59
CA GLN A 205 -11.15 -5.35 1.99
C GLN A 205 -11.38 -4.46 0.77
N ALA A 206 -12.40 -4.73 -0.04
CA ALA A 206 -12.64 -4.08 -1.33
C ALA A 206 -13.61 -2.89 -1.24
N GLU A 207 -14.17 -2.57 -0.08
CA GLU A 207 -15.06 -1.42 0.09
C GLU A 207 -14.25 -0.13 0.31
N PRO A 208 -14.44 0.90 -0.54
CA PRO A 208 -13.86 2.21 -0.31
C PRO A 208 -14.75 3.03 0.61
N THR A 209 -14.14 3.85 1.46
CA THR A 209 -14.92 4.66 2.42
C THR A 209 -14.41 6.09 2.54
N LEU A 210 -15.34 7.00 2.84
CA LEU A 210 -14.99 8.38 3.18
C LEU A 210 -14.10 8.46 4.43
N ALA A 211 -14.25 7.52 5.38
CA ALA A 211 -13.42 7.46 6.58
C ALA A 211 -11.94 7.15 6.29
N GLY A 212 -11.65 6.34 5.27
CA GLY A 212 -10.29 6.13 4.76
C GLY A 212 -9.79 7.28 3.88
N ASN A 213 -10.63 7.76 2.97
CA ASN A 213 -10.25 8.79 2.02
C ASN A 213 -10.04 10.18 2.65
N ALA A 214 -10.81 10.58 3.65
CA ALA A 214 -10.74 11.94 4.18
C ALA A 214 -9.39 12.25 4.86
N PRO A 215 -8.85 11.41 5.78
CA PRO A 215 -7.55 11.69 6.42
C PRO A 215 -6.37 11.55 5.47
N ILE A 216 -6.40 10.58 4.54
CA ILE A 216 -5.26 10.32 3.64
C ILE A 216 -5.02 11.49 2.68
N CYS A 217 -6.07 12.23 2.28
CA CYS A 217 -5.93 13.47 1.54
C CYS A 217 -5.04 14.49 2.28
N GLY A 218 -5.20 14.60 3.60
CA GLY A 218 -4.35 15.45 4.45
C GLY A 218 -2.91 14.96 4.51
N VAL A 219 -2.70 13.64 4.59
CA VAL A 219 -1.36 13.03 4.54
C VAL A 219 -0.67 13.36 3.22
N PHE A 220 -1.33 13.14 2.08
CA PHE A 220 -0.74 13.44 0.77
C PHE A 220 -0.45 14.92 0.59
N ALA A 221 -1.35 15.81 1.03
CA ALA A 221 -1.12 17.25 0.99
C ALA A 221 0.14 17.63 1.80
N ARG A 222 0.30 17.07 3.00
CA ARG A 222 1.47 17.34 3.84
C ARG A 222 2.76 16.77 3.25
N LEU A 223 2.74 15.57 2.68
CA LEU A 223 3.92 14.96 2.05
C LEU A 223 4.31 15.67 0.75
N ALA A 224 3.34 16.20 0.00
CA ALA A 224 3.58 16.99 -1.20
C ALA A 224 4.13 18.39 -0.92
N SER A 225 3.89 18.92 0.29
CA SER A 225 4.46 20.20 0.73
C SER A 225 5.92 20.13 1.19
N GLU A 226 6.50 18.93 1.28
CA GLU A 226 7.92 18.79 1.60
C GLU A 226 8.79 19.26 0.43
N PRO A 227 9.90 19.97 0.69
CA PRO A 227 10.87 20.27 -0.36
C PRO A 227 11.25 18.98 -1.08
N ALA A 228 11.28 19.02 -2.42
CA ALA A 228 11.96 17.99 -3.19
C ALA A 228 13.40 17.94 -2.65
N ASP A 229 13.82 16.77 -2.18
CA ASP A 229 15.09 16.50 -1.47
C ASP A 229 15.09 16.66 0.07
N ALA A 230 14.45 15.70 0.74
CA ALA A 230 14.95 15.16 2.02
C ALA A 230 14.81 13.63 2.15
N SER A 231 14.42 12.92 1.07
CA SER A 231 14.13 11.48 1.11
C SER A 231 14.74 10.72 -0.05
N ASP A 232 16.07 10.57 -0.08
CA ASP A 232 16.68 9.37 -0.69
C ASP A 232 18.16 9.16 -0.32
N ASN A 233 18.90 10.18 0.13
CA ASN A 233 20.34 10.05 0.41
C ASN A 233 20.72 9.19 1.63
N ASN A 234 19.75 8.60 2.34
CA ASN A 234 20.02 7.68 3.43
C ASN A 234 19.08 6.46 3.43
N ARG A 235 18.58 6.05 2.25
CA ARG A 235 18.11 4.68 2.10
C ARG A 235 19.30 3.76 2.36
N PRO A 236 19.19 2.75 3.24
CA PRO A 236 20.07 1.60 3.13
C PRO A 236 19.88 1.09 1.71
N VAL A 237 20.92 1.21 0.88
CA VAL A 237 20.98 0.46 -0.37
C VAL A 237 20.73 -0.99 0.04
N PRO A 238 19.78 -1.72 -0.59
CA PRO A 238 19.58 -3.12 -0.28
C PRO A 238 20.94 -3.80 -0.28
N SER A 239 21.27 -4.47 0.83
CA SER A 239 22.56 -5.16 1.01
C SER A 239 22.84 -6.15 -0.14
N TYR A 240 21.76 -6.59 -0.79
CA TYR A 240 21.72 -7.48 -1.92
C TYR A 240 21.40 -6.74 -3.23
N SER A 241 22.33 -6.80 -4.18
CA SER A 241 22.07 -6.49 -5.59
C SER A 241 22.00 -7.79 -6.39
N PRO A 242 20.88 -8.09 -7.06
CA PRO A 242 20.78 -9.26 -7.91
C PRO A 242 21.72 -9.13 -9.12
N PRO A 243 22.20 -10.24 -9.71
CA PRO A 243 22.98 -10.21 -10.94
C PRO A 243 22.22 -9.46 -12.04
N HIS A 244 22.87 -8.49 -12.66
CA HIS A 244 22.31 -7.70 -13.76
C HIS A 244 22.49 -8.49 -15.07
N ASP A 245 21.58 -9.41 -15.37
CA ASP A 245 21.62 -10.20 -16.59
C ASP A 245 20.79 -9.50 -17.69
N SER A 246 21.28 -8.34 -18.15
CA SER A 246 20.56 -7.48 -19.12
C SER A 246 20.76 -7.90 -20.58
N SER A 247 21.39 -9.04 -20.85
CA SER A 247 21.56 -9.54 -22.22
C SER A 247 20.52 -10.61 -22.50
N PRO A 248 19.74 -10.51 -23.60
CA PRO A 248 18.83 -11.57 -23.98
C PRO A 248 19.64 -12.87 -24.16
N SER A 249 19.22 -13.93 -23.48
CA SER A 249 19.77 -15.26 -23.76
C SER A 249 19.51 -15.58 -25.23
N LYS A 250 20.50 -16.11 -25.94
CA LYS A 250 20.40 -16.43 -27.39
C LYS A 250 19.09 -17.19 -27.66
N GLY A 251 18.16 -16.56 -28.38
CA GLY A 251 16.88 -17.15 -28.77
C GLY A 251 15.67 -16.83 -27.87
N SER A 252 15.83 -16.05 -26.79
CA SER A 252 14.70 -15.55 -25.98
C SER A 252 14.00 -14.36 -26.66
N PRO A 253 12.66 -14.32 -26.71
CA PRO A 253 11.92 -13.15 -27.20
C PRO A 253 11.89 -11.99 -26.19
N LEU A 254 12.37 -12.22 -24.97
CA LEU A 254 12.38 -11.26 -23.87
C LEU A 254 13.78 -10.96 -23.38
N GLU A 255 14.01 -9.68 -23.07
CA GLU A 255 15.12 -9.19 -22.25
C GLU A 255 14.61 -8.97 -20.82
N PHE A 256 15.31 -9.54 -19.82
CA PHE A 256 14.94 -9.40 -18.42
C PHE A 256 15.88 -8.42 -17.72
N VAL A 257 15.32 -7.46 -16.98
CA VAL A 257 16.07 -6.56 -16.10
C VAL A 257 15.59 -6.76 -14.68
N HIS A 258 16.51 -7.12 -13.78
CA HIS A 258 16.21 -7.41 -12.39
C HIS A 258 16.72 -6.31 -11.47
N THR A 259 15.84 -5.77 -10.64
CA THR A 259 16.18 -4.80 -9.59
C THR A 259 15.55 -5.19 -8.25
N VAL A 260 16.13 -4.71 -7.15
CA VAL A 260 15.50 -4.73 -5.84
C VAL A 260 14.99 -3.33 -5.54
N SER A 261 13.67 -3.22 -5.41
CA SER A 261 13.00 -1.93 -5.18
C SER A 261 12.87 -1.57 -3.70
N ASN A 262 12.95 -2.57 -2.81
CA ASN A 262 12.83 -2.37 -1.38
C ASN A 262 13.39 -3.60 -0.62
N SER A 263 13.82 -3.39 0.62
CA SER A 263 14.08 -4.47 1.58
C SER A 263 13.52 -4.10 2.97
N TRP A 264 13.20 -5.11 3.77
CA TRP A 264 12.79 -4.94 5.16
C TRP A 264 13.12 -6.20 5.96
N THR A 265 13.21 -6.05 7.28
CA THR A 265 13.50 -7.15 8.20
C THR A 265 12.30 -7.40 9.10
N THR A 266 11.82 -8.64 9.10
CA THR A 266 10.73 -9.09 9.98
C THR A 266 11.22 -10.33 10.73
N ASN A 267 11.17 -10.30 12.07
CA ASN A 267 11.62 -11.41 12.94
C ASN A 267 13.04 -11.92 12.63
N GLY A 268 13.96 -11.01 12.29
CA GLY A 268 15.34 -11.36 11.96
C GLY A 268 15.56 -11.94 10.56
N VAL A 269 14.51 -12.04 9.73
CA VAL A 269 14.61 -12.45 8.33
C VAL A 269 14.53 -11.22 7.44
N GLU A 270 15.52 -11.04 6.55
CA GLU A 270 15.51 -9.98 5.54
C GLU A 270 14.71 -10.43 4.31
N TYR A 271 13.76 -9.60 3.89
CA TYR A 271 12.92 -9.78 2.71
C TYR A 271 13.25 -8.71 1.67
N TYR A 272 13.15 -9.09 0.40
CA TYR A 272 13.38 -8.18 -0.72
C TYR A 272 12.16 -8.13 -1.63
N ARG A 273 11.80 -6.93 -2.08
CA ARG A 273 10.84 -6.71 -3.18
C ARG A 273 11.61 -6.64 -4.48
N HIS A 274 11.64 -7.76 -5.18
CA HIS A 274 12.25 -7.87 -6.49
C HIS A 274 11.30 -7.38 -7.57
N VAL A 275 11.85 -6.60 -8.51
CA VAL A 275 11.16 -6.12 -9.71
C VAL A 275 11.92 -6.65 -10.91
N VAL A 276 11.21 -7.39 -11.76
CA VAL A 276 11.72 -7.95 -13.01
C VAL A 276 10.95 -7.30 -14.15
N THR A 277 11.66 -6.57 -14.99
CA THR A 277 11.10 -6.02 -16.23
C THR A 277 11.40 -6.99 -17.35
N ALA A 278 10.36 -7.49 -18.02
CA ALA A 278 10.46 -8.39 -19.15
C ALA A 278 10.07 -7.62 -20.42
N LYS A 279 11.06 -7.18 -21.19
CA LYS A 279 10.86 -6.37 -22.40
C LYS A 279 10.80 -7.25 -23.64
N ASN A 280 9.78 -7.05 -24.47
CA ASN A 280 9.66 -7.72 -25.77
C ASN A 280 10.69 -7.16 -26.76
N THR A 281 11.62 -8.01 -27.18
CA THR A 281 12.68 -7.67 -28.14
C THR A 281 12.60 -8.47 -29.44
N CYS A 282 11.56 -9.31 -29.63
CA CYS A 282 11.44 -10.18 -30.80
C CYS A 282 10.89 -9.51 -32.06
N GLY A 283 10.49 -8.23 -31.98
CA GLY A 283 10.00 -7.45 -33.11
C GLY A 283 8.54 -7.68 -33.50
N HIS A 284 7.86 -8.64 -32.86
CA HIS A 284 6.45 -8.96 -33.11
C HIS A 284 5.64 -8.96 -31.79
N PRO A 285 4.32 -8.66 -31.82
CA PRO A 285 3.47 -8.79 -30.65
C PRO A 285 3.45 -10.25 -30.15
N ILE A 286 3.72 -10.45 -28.86
CA ILE A 286 3.63 -11.76 -28.22
C ILE A 286 2.21 -11.93 -27.69
N THR A 287 1.45 -12.87 -28.24
CA THR A 287 0.03 -13.15 -27.87
C THR A 287 -0.11 -14.29 -26.86
N TYR A 288 0.96 -15.05 -26.66
CA TYR A 288 1.05 -16.08 -25.62
C TYR A 288 2.48 -16.12 -25.11
N LEU A 289 2.65 -16.17 -23.79
CA LEU A 289 3.95 -16.30 -23.14
C LEU A 289 3.81 -17.22 -21.94
N LYS A 290 4.75 -18.17 -21.84
CA LYS A 290 4.94 -19.02 -20.67
C LYS A 290 6.35 -18.86 -20.14
N LEU A 291 6.44 -18.56 -18.85
CA LEU A 291 7.66 -18.35 -18.08
C LEU A 291 7.85 -19.49 -17.08
N HIS A 292 9.10 -19.82 -16.81
CA HIS A 292 9.48 -20.66 -15.68
C HIS A 292 10.34 -19.82 -14.72
N VAL A 293 9.99 -19.85 -13.43
CA VAL A 293 10.57 -19.01 -12.38
C VAL A 293 11.22 -19.89 -11.32
N LYS A 294 12.50 -20.20 -11.54
CA LYS A 294 13.25 -21.12 -10.67
C LYS A 294 13.67 -20.43 -9.38
N GLY A 295 13.43 -21.09 -8.24
CA GLY A 295 13.89 -20.60 -6.92
C GLY A 295 13.00 -19.50 -6.36
N LEU A 296 11.76 -19.39 -6.85
CA LEU A 296 10.73 -18.59 -6.22
C LEU A 296 10.27 -19.29 -4.94
N SER A 297 10.31 -18.58 -3.81
CA SER A 297 9.87 -19.10 -2.51
C SER A 297 8.75 -18.29 -1.87
N GLY A 298 8.47 -17.10 -2.37
CA GLY A 298 7.36 -16.27 -1.92
C GLY A 298 6.44 -15.83 -3.05
N PRO A 299 5.52 -14.90 -2.79
CA PRO A 299 4.48 -14.56 -3.74
C PRO A 299 5.05 -13.77 -4.93
N ILE A 300 4.42 -13.98 -6.09
CA ILE A 300 4.74 -13.34 -7.38
C ILE A 300 3.48 -12.69 -7.96
N TYR A 301 3.66 -11.57 -8.64
CA TYR A 301 2.63 -10.67 -9.14
C TYR A 301 2.99 -10.18 -10.55
N GLY A 302 1.98 -9.75 -11.31
CA GLY A 302 2.12 -9.34 -12.71
C GLY A 302 2.01 -10.49 -13.71
N VAL A 303 1.89 -11.72 -13.23
CA VAL A 303 1.70 -12.95 -14.03
C VAL A 303 0.68 -13.87 -13.37
N SER A 304 0.11 -14.79 -14.13
CA SER A 304 -0.83 -15.81 -13.62
C SER A 304 -0.18 -17.18 -13.60
N ALA A 305 -0.48 -18.03 -12.62
CA ALA A 305 0.01 -19.41 -12.61
C ALA A 305 -0.57 -20.17 -13.81
N ALA A 306 0.27 -20.89 -14.57
CA ALA A 306 -0.15 -21.55 -15.81
C ALA A 306 -1.19 -22.64 -15.56
N THR A 307 -0.87 -23.59 -14.67
CA THR A 307 -1.80 -24.61 -14.17
C THR A 307 -1.38 -25.10 -12.79
N ALA A 308 -2.33 -25.63 -12.00
CA ALA A 308 -2.03 -26.24 -10.70
C ALA A 308 -1.08 -27.45 -10.77
N LYS A 309 -0.88 -28.03 -11.96
CA LYS A 309 -0.01 -29.19 -12.19
C LYS A 309 1.41 -28.81 -12.61
N GLU A 310 1.64 -27.57 -13.05
CA GLU A 310 2.94 -27.11 -13.55
C GLU A 310 3.56 -26.11 -12.56
N LYS A 311 4.26 -26.66 -11.58
CA LYS A 311 4.95 -25.88 -10.54
C LYS A 311 5.93 -24.88 -11.16
N ASP A 312 6.01 -23.69 -10.56
CA ASP A 312 6.95 -22.62 -10.92
C ASP A 312 6.78 -22.08 -12.37
N THR A 313 5.62 -22.29 -12.99
CA THR A 313 5.31 -21.77 -14.33
C THR A 313 4.20 -20.72 -14.32
N TYR A 314 4.39 -19.70 -15.14
CA TYR A 314 3.55 -18.50 -15.15
C TYR A 314 3.27 -18.02 -16.58
N GLU A 315 2.11 -17.43 -16.79
CA GLU A 315 1.65 -16.92 -18.08
C GLU A 315 1.26 -15.44 -17.97
N LEU A 316 0.98 -14.82 -19.12
CA LEU A 316 0.39 -13.48 -19.14
C LEU A 316 -0.92 -13.48 -18.34
N PRO A 317 -1.17 -12.42 -17.55
CA PRO A 317 -2.43 -12.31 -16.84
C PRO A 317 -3.59 -12.15 -17.83
N ALA A 318 -4.79 -12.58 -17.43
CA ALA A 318 -5.96 -12.63 -18.32
C ALA A 318 -6.35 -11.28 -18.95
N TRP A 319 -5.95 -10.16 -18.33
CA TRP A 319 -6.19 -8.81 -18.84
C TRP A 319 -5.16 -8.35 -19.89
N LEU A 320 -4.02 -9.05 -20.03
CA LEU A 320 -2.96 -8.73 -20.98
C LEU A 320 -2.97 -9.76 -22.13
N THR A 321 -3.70 -9.43 -23.20
CA THR A 321 -3.89 -10.32 -24.35
C THR A 321 -2.73 -10.33 -25.35
N SER A 322 -1.89 -9.30 -25.33
CA SER A 322 -0.67 -9.24 -26.12
C SER A 322 0.37 -8.30 -25.49
N LEU A 323 1.65 -8.59 -25.67
CA LEU A 323 2.76 -7.71 -25.35
C LEU A 323 3.40 -7.21 -26.66
N ALA A 324 3.21 -5.94 -27.00
CA ALA A 324 3.68 -5.37 -28.27
C ALA A 324 5.21 -5.33 -28.36
N ALA A 325 5.75 -5.16 -29.57
CA ALA A 325 7.20 -5.04 -29.77
C ALA A 325 7.74 -3.81 -29.02
N GLY A 326 8.77 -4.00 -28.18
CA GLY A 326 9.35 -2.95 -27.33
C GLY A 326 8.59 -2.68 -26.03
N GLU A 327 7.38 -3.24 -25.86
CA GLU A 327 6.61 -3.14 -24.62
C GLU A 327 7.22 -4.02 -23.52
N GLN A 328 6.91 -3.70 -22.27
CA GLN A 328 7.50 -4.33 -21.11
C GLN A 328 6.44 -4.79 -20.11
N LEU A 329 6.59 -6.03 -19.64
CA LEU A 329 5.83 -6.60 -18.55
C LEU A 329 6.63 -6.44 -17.24
N THR A 330 6.02 -5.82 -16.24
CA THR A 330 6.62 -5.74 -14.90
C THR A 330 6.12 -6.88 -14.02
N ILE A 331 7.04 -7.70 -13.56
CA ILE A 331 6.81 -8.81 -12.66
C ILE A 331 7.42 -8.43 -11.30
N VAL A 332 6.66 -8.62 -10.23
CA VAL A 332 7.13 -8.34 -8.87
C VAL A 332 7.06 -9.63 -8.08
N TYR A 333 8.07 -9.92 -7.28
CA TYR A 333 7.99 -11.01 -6.32
C TYR A 333 8.74 -10.68 -5.04
N ILE A 334 8.35 -11.35 -3.96
CA ILE A 334 8.92 -11.13 -2.64
C ILE A 334 9.40 -12.42 -2.07
N GLN A 335 10.63 -12.42 -1.60
CA GLN A 335 11.17 -13.52 -0.82
C GLN A 335 12.35 -13.06 0.02
N GLY A 336 12.67 -13.89 1.01
CA GLY A 336 13.99 -13.86 1.63
C GLY A 336 15.00 -14.63 0.79
N GLY A 337 16.27 -14.22 0.88
CA GLY A 337 17.38 -14.91 0.20
C GLY A 337 17.57 -14.50 -1.27
N PRO A 338 18.18 -15.37 -2.10
CA PRO A 338 18.64 -14.99 -3.44
C PRO A 338 17.49 -14.75 -4.42
N ALA A 339 17.76 -13.98 -5.47
CA ALA A 339 16.85 -13.74 -6.58
C ALA A 339 16.38 -15.03 -7.29
N ALA A 340 15.09 -15.07 -7.66
CA ALA A 340 14.53 -16.09 -8.54
C ALA A 340 15.01 -15.88 -9.99
N LYS A 341 15.12 -16.97 -10.76
CA LYS A 341 15.61 -16.93 -12.14
C LYS A 341 14.46 -17.11 -13.13
N PHE A 342 14.36 -16.20 -14.09
CA PHE A 342 13.34 -16.18 -15.12
C PHE A 342 13.86 -16.76 -16.43
N SER A 343 13.05 -17.61 -17.06
CA SER A 343 13.32 -18.16 -18.39
C SER A 343 12.02 -18.31 -19.18
N VAL A 344 12.07 -18.06 -20.48
CA VAL A 344 10.94 -18.33 -21.39
C VAL A 344 10.87 -19.83 -21.70
N VAL A 345 9.72 -20.43 -21.45
CA VAL A 345 9.44 -21.85 -21.77
C VAL A 345 8.88 -21.96 -23.18
N SER A 346 7.89 -21.13 -23.51
CA SER A 346 7.26 -21.08 -24.82
C SER A 346 6.58 -19.74 -25.04
N TYR A 347 6.39 -19.37 -26.30
CA TYR A 347 5.68 -18.16 -26.68
C TYR A 347 5.03 -18.31 -28.07
N LYS A 348 4.06 -17.45 -28.39
CA LYS A 348 3.49 -17.28 -29.73
C LYS A 348 3.45 -15.79 -30.07
N THR A 349 3.70 -15.48 -31.33
CA THR A 349 3.52 -14.14 -31.89
C THR A 349 2.26 -14.06 -32.74
N ALA A 350 1.72 -12.85 -32.90
CA ALA A 350 0.61 -12.57 -33.82
C ALA A 350 0.97 -12.81 -35.29
#